data_AF-K5D8R2-F1
#
_entry.id   AF-K5D8R2-F1
#
_cell.length_a   1.000
_cell.length_b   1.000
_cell.length_c   1.000
_cell.angle_alpha   90.00
_cell.angle_beta   90.00
_cell.angle_gamma   90.00
#
_symmetry.space_group_name_H-M   'P 1'
#
loop_
_entity.id
_entity.type
_entity.pdbx_description
1 polymer ?
#
loop_
_entity_poly.entity_id
_entity_poly.type
_entity_poly.pdbx_seq_one_letter_code
_entity_poly.pdbx_strand_id
1 'polypeptide(L)'
;MKTFKNKIIKELNINRSSTDVNEFIDTLNKISIQLKGLTNLGVFAENIEIIQSIALKSIFEKKTLSITTIMEESPRLSLKNDKSPINPWLHDYNKFVQNQEGILFGTVTNHQCDTKMDCDDCEGTGQTDCSNCHGTGECPNCHGTGREVCPECHGEGYWVRNGQINREKLCPHCNGSGDVPCGGKRSLTFIRGGITGQIGKALGVVDFCGGSGSCSKCKGTGKVTCGNCEGTGKVTCKRCEGSGWYQTYMRYEADVEDHIKSYSGNSELSSFIDKAEGKTVYDDVYKCWKNELEVAMDNENKMAAVCLAQLGDSNKQLYENYRIWKSEHEIDLDNDEKPISFKATQIIVPITTIKYTLEDIQYDLSVIGDNNIVIYSSIPKVIKSYKVNWLLKIFNKITYKKRIKTYTILAAYLCGIGNFNLKENIFLKQVPVCLKLSIEQTENYWQELERYKNMSGEELKKKLPKKTSPKLITFIWQIIAIDNDISVNTETFFDSMVLASGISTSEVDKLKKMAIKFSLLSNDQLVKEYIK
;
A
#
# COMPACT_ATOMS: atom_id res chain seq x y z
N MET A 1 1.07 0.93 28.95
CA MET A 1 0.76 1.41 27.60
C MET A 1 -0.67 1.96 27.56
N LYS A 2 -0.83 3.29 27.67
CA LYS A 2 -2.12 3.94 27.40
C LYS A 2 -2.31 3.93 25.88
N THR A 3 -3.32 3.23 25.38
CA THR A 3 -3.60 3.13 23.94
C THR A 3 -4.08 4.49 23.42
N PHE A 4 -3.28 5.13 22.55
CA PHE A 4 -3.71 6.30 21.78
C PHE A 4 -4.91 5.92 20.90
N LYS A 5 -5.95 6.76 20.87
CA LYS A 5 -7.14 6.54 20.03
C LYS A 5 -7.01 7.33 18.74
N ASN A 6 -7.17 6.65 17.61
CA ASN A 6 -6.83 7.19 16.30
C ASN A 6 -7.98 7.99 15.69
N LYS A 7 -7.76 9.29 15.46
CA LYS A 7 -8.47 10.07 14.45
C LYS A 7 -7.46 10.97 13.74
N ILE A 8 -7.14 10.63 12.50
CA ILE A 8 -6.15 11.35 11.70
C ILE A 8 -6.83 12.57 11.08
N ILE A 9 -6.29 13.75 11.36
CA ILE A 9 -6.54 14.97 10.60
C ILE A 9 -5.32 15.17 9.71
N LYS A 10 -5.52 15.23 8.40
CA LYS A 10 -4.42 15.26 7.41
C LYS A 10 -3.94 16.66 7.05
N GLU A 11 -4.70 17.71 7.36
CA GLU A 11 -4.44 19.05 6.84
C GLU A 11 -4.92 20.11 7.84
N LEU A 12 -4.10 20.36 8.86
CA LEU A 12 -4.25 21.57 9.66
C LEU A 12 -3.18 22.56 9.22
N ASN A 13 -3.57 23.78 8.85
CA ASN A 13 -2.60 24.83 8.58
C ASN A 13 -2.17 25.44 9.92
N ILE A 14 -1.18 24.83 10.58
CA ILE A 14 -0.62 25.26 11.86
C ILE A 14 0.70 25.96 11.58
N ASN A 15 0.81 27.21 12.01
CA ASN A 15 2.05 27.97 11.96
C ASN A 15 3.03 27.41 13.01
N ARG A 16 4.13 26.82 12.56
CA ARG A 16 5.04 26.04 13.42
C ARG A 16 6.05 26.87 14.19
N SER A 17 6.28 28.11 13.77
CA SER A 17 7.34 28.96 14.33
C SER A 17 6.85 29.99 15.33
N SER A 18 5.55 30.03 15.60
CA SER A 18 5.01 31.02 16.52
C SER A 18 5.33 30.64 17.96
N THR A 19 5.96 31.54 18.68
CA THR A 19 6.05 31.47 20.15
C THR A 19 4.86 32.14 20.82
N ASP A 20 3.86 32.59 20.05
CA ASP A 20 2.67 33.27 20.57
C ASP A 20 1.69 32.25 21.17
N VAL A 21 1.48 32.37 22.48
CA VAL A 21 0.53 31.57 23.26
C VAL A 21 -0.88 31.64 22.67
N ASN A 22 -1.29 32.79 22.10
CA ASN A 22 -2.62 32.95 21.52
C ASN A 22 -2.80 32.11 20.25
N GLU A 23 -1.76 32.01 19.41
CA GLU A 23 -1.80 31.20 18.20
C GLU A 23 -1.89 29.70 18.52
N PHE A 24 -1.29 29.27 19.63
CA PHE A 24 -1.44 27.91 20.15
C PHE A 24 -2.83 27.65 20.73
N ILE A 25 -3.41 28.62 21.45
CA ILE A 25 -4.80 28.53 21.94
C ILE A 25 -5.76 28.36 20.76
N ASP A 26 -5.59 29.14 19.70
CA ASP A 26 -6.40 29.02 18.48
C ASP A 26 -6.20 27.69 17.77
N THR A 27 -4.96 27.19 17.75
CA THR A 27 -4.65 25.87 17.20
C THR A 27 -5.33 24.75 17.98
N LEU A 28 -5.26 24.78 19.32
CA LEU A 28 -5.97 23.85 20.19
C LEU A 28 -7.48 23.89 19.97
N ASN A 29 -8.05 25.08 19.80
CA ASN A 29 -9.47 25.27 19.52
C ASN A 29 -9.86 24.64 18.18
N LYS A 30 -9.12 24.90 17.11
CA LYS A 30 -9.35 24.32 15.76
C LYS A 30 -9.28 22.81 15.80
N ILE A 31 -8.24 22.26 16.43
CA ILE A 31 -8.04 20.82 16.58
C ILE A 31 -9.20 20.19 17.36
N SER A 32 -9.58 20.77 18.50
CA SER A 32 -10.67 20.27 19.33
C SER A 32 -11.99 20.21 18.55
N ILE A 33 -12.32 21.25 17.80
CA ILE A 33 -13.53 21.30 16.95
C ILE A 33 -13.53 20.15 15.93
N GLN A 34 -12.42 19.96 15.21
CA GLN A 34 -12.32 18.89 14.21
C GLN A 34 -12.40 17.49 14.83
N LEU A 35 -11.89 17.33 16.04
CA LEU A 35 -11.95 16.08 16.80
C LEU A 35 -13.29 15.87 17.52
N LYS A 36 -14.27 16.77 17.33
CA LYS A 36 -15.58 16.78 17.99
C LYS A 36 -15.46 16.85 19.52
N GLY A 37 -14.44 17.56 20.00
CA GLY A 37 -14.22 17.91 21.41
C GLY A 37 -14.93 19.20 21.80
N LEU A 38 -14.48 19.80 22.90
CA LEU A 38 -14.97 21.09 23.40
C LEU A 38 -14.61 22.25 22.45
N THR A 39 -15.57 23.09 22.10
CA THR A 39 -15.31 24.40 21.51
C THR A 39 -14.51 25.25 22.50
N ASN A 40 -13.57 26.06 22.02
CA ASN A 40 -12.75 26.94 22.86
C ASN A 40 -11.91 26.21 23.93
N LEU A 41 -11.47 24.97 23.64
CA LEU A 41 -10.64 24.16 24.53
C LEU A 41 -9.45 24.91 25.15
N GLY A 42 -8.74 25.74 24.38
CA GLY A 42 -7.60 26.51 24.88
C GLY A 42 -7.96 27.52 25.97
N VAL A 43 -9.22 27.97 26.04
CA VAL A 43 -9.72 28.85 27.12
C VAL A 43 -10.01 28.06 28.40
N PHE A 44 -10.41 26.80 28.25
CA PHE A 44 -10.74 25.93 29.38
C PHE A 44 -9.54 25.18 29.94
N ALA A 45 -8.51 25.00 29.11
CA ALA A 45 -7.28 24.34 29.48
C ALA A 45 -6.54 25.10 30.58
N GLU A 46 -6.10 24.36 31.59
CA GLU A 46 -5.23 24.79 32.68
C GLU A 46 -3.84 24.18 32.46
N ASN A 47 -2.79 24.83 32.99
CA ASN A 47 -1.41 24.31 32.95
C ASN A 47 -0.99 23.83 31.55
N ILE A 48 -1.16 24.67 30.53
CA ILE A 48 -0.77 24.35 29.16
C ILE A 48 0.76 24.32 29.09
N GLU A 49 1.33 23.14 28.89
CA GLU A 49 2.75 22.92 28.65
C GLU A 49 2.94 22.51 27.18
N ILE A 50 3.81 23.23 26.47
CA ILE A 50 4.14 22.94 25.08
C ILE A 50 5.57 22.41 25.05
N ILE A 51 5.70 21.19 24.56
CA ILE A 51 6.98 20.50 24.43
C ILE A 51 7.25 20.32 22.94
N GLN A 52 8.28 20.99 22.45
CA GLN A 52 8.81 20.79 21.11
C GLN A 52 9.92 19.75 21.17
N SER A 53 9.82 18.76 20.30
CA SER A 53 10.83 17.71 20.14
C SER A 53 10.95 17.34 18.67
N ILE A 54 11.97 16.55 18.36
CA ILE A 54 12.18 16.01 17.03
C ILE A 54 12.23 14.49 17.13
N ALA A 55 11.68 13.81 16.13
CA ALA A 55 11.91 12.39 15.91
C ALA A 55 12.78 12.19 14.67
N LEU A 56 13.59 11.14 14.70
CA LEU A 56 14.33 10.67 13.55
C LEU A 56 13.54 9.57 12.84
N LYS A 57 13.40 9.73 11.53
CA LYS A 57 12.95 8.67 10.61
C LYS A 57 14.09 8.34 9.65
N SER A 58 14.54 7.09 9.71
CA SER A 58 15.60 6.54 8.88
C SER A 58 15.03 5.59 7.85
N ILE A 59 15.27 5.85 6.57
CA ILE A 59 14.88 4.97 5.47
C ILE A 59 16.17 4.42 4.86
N PHE A 60 16.24 3.09 4.79
CA PHE A 60 17.37 2.37 4.23
C PHE A 60 16.89 1.50 3.07
N GLU A 61 17.56 1.63 1.93
CA GLU A 61 17.29 0.86 0.72
C GLU A 61 18.57 0.11 0.30
N LYS A 62 18.48 -1.22 0.20
CA LYS A 62 19.51 -2.09 -0.35
C LYS A 62 19.04 -2.53 -1.74
N LYS A 63 19.88 -2.33 -2.74
CA LYS A 63 19.72 -2.95 -4.06
C LYS A 63 20.84 -3.96 -4.24
N THR A 64 20.48 -5.21 -4.50
CA THR A 64 21.40 -6.31 -4.79
C THR A 64 21.28 -6.70 -6.25
N LEU A 65 22.42 -6.90 -6.92
CA LEU A 65 22.43 -7.52 -8.24
C LEU A 65 22.79 -9.00 -8.13
N SER A 66 21.92 -9.85 -8.65
CA SER A 66 22.18 -11.26 -8.88
C SER A 66 22.42 -11.47 -10.37
N ILE A 67 23.52 -12.15 -10.72
CA ILE A 67 23.81 -12.52 -12.10
C ILE A 67 23.75 -14.05 -12.21
N THR A 68 22.91 -14.54 -13.10
CA THR A 68 22.83 -15.95 -13.49
C THR A 68 23.56 -16.14 -14.80
N THR A 69 24.48 -17.11 -14.84
CA THR A 69 25.21 -17.48 -16.06
C THR A 69 24.62 -18.75 -16.64
N ILE A 70 24.22 -18.70 -17.91
CA ILE A 70 23.60 -19.81 -18.63
C ILE A 70 24.44 -20.10 -19.87
N MET A 71 24.79 -21.37 -20.07
CA MET A 71 25.41 -21.82 -21.31
C MET A 71 24.33 -22.26 -22.29
N GLU A 72 24.34 -21.73 -23.51
CA GLU A 72 23.36 -22.06 -24.54
C GLU A 72 24.03 -22.49 -25.85
N GLU A 73 23.31 -23.32 -26.61
CA GLU A 73 23.67 -23.74 -27.97
C GLU A 73 22.72 -23.06 -28.97
N SER A 74 23.25 -22.56 -30.09
CA SER A 74 22.41 -22.11 -31.19
C SER A 74 22.93 -22.60 -32.55
N PRO A 75 22.06 -23.18 -33.38
CA PRO A 75 22.44 -23.69 -34.69
C PRO A 75 22.46 -22.64 -35.80
N ARG A 76 21.94 -21.43 -35.53
CA ARG A 76 21.70 -20.39 -36.54
C ARG A 76 22.18 -19.00 -36.15
N LEU A 77 22.55 -18.78 -34.89
CA LEU A 77 23.15 -17.52 -34.50
C LEU A 77 24.58 -17.47 -35.08
N SER A 78 24.88 -16.39 -35.80
CA SER A 78 26.25 -16.02 -36.16
C SER A 78 26.71 -14.95 -35.17
N LEU A 79 26.89 -15.34 -33.91
CA LEU A 79 27.40 -14.41 -32.90
C LEU A 79 28.85 -14.12 -33.27
N LYS A 80 29.15 -12.84 -33.47
CA LYS A 80 30.52 -12.38 -33.65
C LYS A 80 31.15 -12.27 -32.27
N ASN A 81 32.40 -12.70 -32.16
CA ASN A 81 33.21 -12.40 -30.99
C ASN A 81 33.30 -10.87 -30.81
N ASP A 82 32.58 -10.36 -29.82
CA ASP A 82 32.53 -8.95 -29.45
C ASP A 82 33.68 -8.55 -28.51
N LYS A 83 34.56 -9.50 -28.17
CA LYS A 83 35.65 -9.39 -27.20
C LYS A 83 35.16 -9.02 -25.80
N SER A 84 33.91 -9.32 -25.49
CA SER A 84 33.36 -9.11 -24.16
C SER A 84 34.09 -9.97 -23.12
N PRO A 85 34.22 -9.47 -21.88
CA PRO A 85 34.89 -10.20 -20.82
C PRO A 85 34.11 -11.47 -20.43
N ILE A 86 34.86 -12.51 -20.07
CA ILE A 86 34.31 -13.80 -19.59
C ILE A 86 33.66 -13.66 -18.21
N ASN A 87 34.13 -12.68 -17.43
CA ASN A 87 33.59 -12.37 -16.13
C ASN A 87 32.44 -11.36 -16.30
N PRO A 88 31.18 -11.70 -15.94
CA PRO A 88 30.05 -10.77 -16.07
C PRO A 88 30.24 -9.48 -15.27
N TRP A 89 31.02 -9.52 -14.19
CA TRP A 89 31.32 -8.37 -13.34
C TRP A 89 32.26 -7.35 -13.99
N LEU A 90 32.83 -7.66 -15.17
CA LEU A 90 33.67 -6.76 -15.96
C LEU A 90 32.91 -6.08 -17.12
N HIS A 91 31.64 -6.44 -17.36
CA HIS A 91 30.80 -5.72 -18.33
C HIS A 91 30.50 -4.29 -17.85
N ASP A 92 30.19 -3.37 -18.79
CA ASP A 92 29.77 -2.00 -18.47
C ASP A 92 28.51 -2.03 -17.60
N TYR A 93 28.74 -1.89 -16.30
CA TYR A 93 27.75 -2.18 -15.29
C TYR A 93 26.57 -1.21 -15.29
N ASN A 94 26.81 0.03 -15.77
CA ASN A 94 25.75 1.03 -15.88
C ASN A 94 24.63 0.58 -16.83
N LYS A 95 24.88 -0.42 -17.69
CA LYS A 95 23.87 -1.04 -18.55
C LYS A 95 22.90 -1.95 -17.80
N PHE A 96 23.32 -2.59 -16.70
CA PHE A 96 22.44 -3.46 -15.90
C PHE A 96 21.49 -2.68 -14.99
N VAL A 97 21.91 -1.49 -14.52
CA VAL A 97 21.18 -0.72 -13.50
C VAL A 97 19.92 -0.03 -14.04
N GLN A 98 19.77 0.08 -15.36
CA GLN A 98 18.62 0.74 -15.97
C GLN A 98 17.40 -0.20 -16.13
N ASN A 99 16.90 -0.81 -15.05
CA ASN A 99 15.59 -1.50 -14.96
C ASN A 99 15.16 -2.36 -16.17
N GLN A 100 16.11 -2.97 -16.88
CA GLN A 100 15.83 -3.82 -18.03
C GLN A 100 16.36 -5.19 -17.69
N GLU A 101 15.51 -6.21 -17.88
CA GLU A 101 15.95 -7.58 -18.12
C GLU A 101 16.92 -7.53 -19.30
N GLY A 102 18.21 -7.39 -18.99
CA GLY A 102 19.26 -7.16 -19.96
C GLY A 102 19.92 -8.49 -20.27
N ILE A 103 19.62 -9.05 -21.44
CA ILE A 103 20.37 -10.18 -21.96
C ILE A 103 21.68 -9.64 -22.53
N LEU A 104 22.80 -9.95 -21.88
CA LEU A 104 24.13 -9.76 -22.47
C LEU A 104 24.62 -11.08 -23.06
N PHE A 105 25.01 -11.02 -24.32
CA PHE A 105 25.73 -12.08 -24.98
C PHE A 105 27.22 -11.85 -24.71
N GLY A 106 27.84 -12.72 -23.93
CA GLY A 106 29.29 -12.73 -23.75
C GLY A 106 29.91 -13.82 -24.61
N THR A 107 30.75 -13.44 -25.57
CA THR A 107 31.56 -14.41 -26.33
C THR A 107 32.89 -14.66 -25.62
N VAL A 108 33.07 -15.86 -25.07
CA VAL A 108 34.22 -16.24 -24.24
C VAL A 108 35.53 -16.25 -25.05
N THR A 109 36.57 -15.56 -24.56
CA THR A 109 37.95 -15.60 -25.08
C THR A 109 38.83 -16.63 -24.37
N ASN A 110 38.26 -17.76 -23.98
CA ASN A 110 38.99 -19.00 -23.81
C ASN A 110 38.55 -19.85 -24.98
N HIS A 111 39.44 -20.00 -25.96
CA HIS A 111 39.31 -20.84 -27.16
C HIS A 111 37.97 -21.57 -27.30
N GLN A 112 37.15 -21.18 -28.31
CA GLN A 112 36.11 -21.99 -28.99
C GLN A 112 34.64 -21.49 -29.00
N CYS A 113 34.31 -20.23 -28.67
CA CYS A 113 32.99 -19.70 -29.08
C CYS A 113 32.90 -19.37 -30.59
N ASP A 114 34.00 -19.47 -31.34
CA ASP A 114 34.05 -19.20 -32.80
C ASP A 114 34.26 -20.47 -33.63
N THR A 115 34.52 -21.61 -32.98
CA THR A 115 34.56 -22.88 -33.70
C THR A 115 33.14 -23.34 -33.85
N LYS A 116 32.60 -23.24 -35.06
CA LYS A 116 31.49 -24.10 -35.50
C LYS A 116 31.85 -25.52 -35.05
N MET A 117 31.18 -26.00 -34.01
CA MET A 117 31.35 -27.37 -33.58
C MET A 117 30.44 -28.19 -34.47
N ASP A 118 31.00 -29.24 -35.07
CA ASP A 118 30.20 -30.19 -35.81
C ASP A 118 29.13 -30.73 -34.87
N CYS A 119 27.89 -30.74 -35.34
CA CYS A 119 26.78 -31.24 -34.55
C CYS A 119 26.95 -32.74 -34.36
N ASP A 120 27.23 -33.18 -33.13
CA ASP A 120 27.50 -34.60 -32.82
C ASP A 120 26.37 -35.52 -33.28
N ASP A 121 25.12 -35.04 -33.23
CA ASP A 121 23.94 -35.82 -33.65
C ASP A 121 23.95 -36.14 -35.16
N CYS A 122 24.64 -35.34 -35.97
CA CYS A 122 24.71 -35.51 -37.43
C CYS A 122 26.13 -35.49 -37.99
N GLU A 123 27.15 -35.50 -37.14
CA GLU A 123 28.57 -35.45 -37.48
C GLU A 123 28.91 -34.38 -38.54
N GLY A 124 28.40 -33.16 -38.37
CA GLY A 124 28.69 -32.06 -39.31
C GLY A 124 27.79 -32.01 -40.56
N THR A 125 26.97 -33.03 -40.82
CA THR A 125 26.25 -33.17 -42.12
C THR A 125 24.95 -32.38 -42.21
N GLY A 126 24.38 -31.99 -41.07
CA GLY A 126 23.07 -31.34 -40.98
C GLY A 126 21.88 -32.28 -41.12
N GLN A 127 22.12 -33.57 -41.36
CA GLN A 127 21.08 -34.57 -41.60
C GLN A 127 21.33 -35.82 -40.76
N THR A 128 20.25 -36.40 -40.22
CA THR A 128 20.31 -37.69 -39.54
C THR A 128 19.52 -38.74 -40.30
N ASP A 129 19.82 -40.01 -40.07
CA ASP A 129 19.03 -41.09 -40.65
C ASP A 129 17.61 -41.04 -40.11
N CYS A 130 16.64 -41.13 -41.02
CA CYS A 130 15.23 -41.18 -40.66
C CYS A 130 14.96 -42.43 -39.82
N SER A 131 14.59 -42.25 -38.56
CA SER A 131 14.32 -43.34 -37.62
C SER A 131 13.27 -44.34 -38.11
N ASN A 132 12.37 -43.92 -39.01
CA ASN A 132 11.30 -44.77 -39.54
C ASN A 132 11.73 -45.66 -40.70
N CYS A 133 12.85 -45.35 -41.37
CA CYS A 133 13.40 -46.16 -42.46
C CYS A 133 14.88 -46.48 -42.30
N HIS A 134 15.48 -46.08 -41.17
CA HIS A 134 16.90 -46.24 -40.84
C HIS A 134 17.85 -45.82 -41.96
N GLY A 135 17.60 -44.66 -42.57
CA GLY A 135 18.46 -44.15 -43.64
C GLY A 135 18.14 -44.67 -45.05
N THR A 136 17.31 -45.71 -45.18
CA THR A 136 17.07 -46.37 -46.49
C THR A 136 16.11 -45.61 -47.40
N GLY A 137 15.26 -44.75 -46.85
CA GLY A 137 14.18 -44.08 -47.59
C GLY A 137 13.01 -45.00 -47.95
N GLU A 138 13.11 -46.29 -47.64
CA GLU A 138 12.17 -47.34 -48.00
C GLU A 138 11.44 -47.88 -46.76
N CYS A 139 10.23 -48.42 -46.95
CA CYS A 139 9.47 -49.03 -45.86
C CYS A 139 10.25 -50.23 -45.27
N PRO A 140 10.51 -50.28 -43.96
CA PRO A 140 11.32 -51.34 -43.34
C PRO A 140 10.68 -52.73 -43.44
N ASN A 141 9.36 -52.82 -43.67
CA ASN A 141 8.65 -54.09 -43.77
C ASN A 141 8.67 -54.71 -45.17
N CYS A 142 8.77 -53.88 -46.22
CA CYS A 142 8.75 -54.37 -47.60
C CYS A 142 9.99 -53.98 -48.40
N HIS A 143 10.94 -53.27 -47.80
CA HIS A 143 12.19 -52.82 -48.41
C HIS A 143 11.98 -52.24 -49.82
N GLY A 144 10.98 -51.36 -49.95
CA GLY A 144 10.70 -50.67 -51.21
C GLY A 144 10.02 -51.52 -52.30
N THR A 145 9.80 -52.82 -52.09
CA THR A 145 9.11 -53.69 -53.07
C THR A 145 7.60 -53.50 -53.07
N GLY A 146 7.05 -52.94 -51.99
CA GLY A 146 5.60 -52.74 -51.82
C GLY A 146 4.84 -54.02 -51.52
N ARG A 147 5.57 -55.13 -51.36
CA ARG A 147 5.04 -56.43 -51.04
C ARG A 147 5.82 -57.06 -49.91
N GLU A 148 5.14 -57.80 -49.07
CA GLU A 148 5.71 -58.57 -47.98
C GLU A 148 5.48 -60.06 -48.26
N VAL A 149 6.44 -60.91 -47.88
CA VAL A 149 6.30 -62.35 -48.04
C VAL A 149 5.01 -62.78 -47.37
N CYS A 150 4.16 -63.50 -48.10
CA CYS A 150 2.84 -63.86 -47.59
C CYS A 150 2.99 -64.64 -46.29
N PRO A 151 2.45 -64.15 -45.14
CA PRO A 151 2.72 -64.77 -43.86
C PRO A 151 2.06 -66.15 -43.70
N GLU A 152 1.07 -66.49 -44.55
CA GLU A 152 0.38 -67.79 -44.49
C GLU A 152 1.07 -68.88 -45.33
N CYS A 153 1.74 -68.52 -46.43
CA CYS A 153 2.46 -69.48 -47.26
C CYS A 153 3.98 -69.30 -47.25
N HIS A 154 4.48 -68.29 -46.53
CA HIS A 154 5.90 -67.97 -46.40
C HIS A 154 6.64 -67.82 -47.74
N GLY A 155 5.96 -67.35 -48.79
CA GLY A 155 6.58 -67.19 -50.12
C GLY A 155 6.21 -68.27 -51.12
N GLU A 156 5.66 -69.39 -50.67
CA GLU A 156 5.45 -70.57 -51.53
C GLU A 156 4.30 -70.40 -52.52
N GLY A 157 3.35 -69.51 -52.27
CA GLY A 157 2.19 -69.31 -53.14
C GLY A 157 1.10 -70.37 -53.01
N TYR A 158 1.36 -71.50 -52.33
CA TYR A 158 0.43 -72.61 -52.14
C TYR A 158 -0.11 -72.70 -50.71
N TRP A 159 -1.22 -73.44 -50.52
CA TRP A 159 -1.82 -73.60 -49.20
C TRP A 159 -0.90 -74.42 -48.28
N VAL A 160 -0.46 -73.80 -47.18
CA VAL A 160 0.41 -74.43 -46.19
C VAL A 160 -0.40 -74.73 -44.93
N ARG A 161 -0.38 -75.99 -44.48
CA ARG A 161 -0.96 -76.39 -43.19
C ARG A 161 0.04 -77.24 -42.43
N ASN A 162 0.34 -76.86 -41.19
CA ASN A 162 1.33 -77.54 -40.34
C ASN A 162 2.70 -77.74 -41.04
N GLY A 163 3.14 -76.74 -41.82
CA GLY A 163 4.42 -76.79 -42.54
C GLY A 163 4.46 -77.66 -43.80
N GLN A 164 3.37 -78.33 -44.16
CA GLN A 164 3.28 -79.09 -45.42
C GLN A 164 2.60 -78.27 -46.52
N ILE A 165 3.21 -78.25 -47.70
CA ILE A 165 2.77 -77.48 -48.88
C ILE A 165 1.84 -78.34 -49.72
N ASN A 166 0.60 -77.92 -49.91
CA ASN A 166 -0.33 -78.54 -50.84
C ASN A 166 -0.27 -77.83 -52.21
N ARG A 167 0.46 -78.40 -53.17
CA ARG A 167 0.65 -77.82 -54.51
C ARG A 167 -0.58 -77.88 -55.42
N GLU A 168 -1.59 -78.66 -55.05
CA GLU A 168 -2.86 -78.72 -55.78
C GLU A 168 -3.79 -77.56 -55.43
N LYS A 169 -3.47 -76.80 -54.37
CA LYS A 169 -4.29 -75.68 -53.89
C LYS A 169 -3.47 -74.43 -53.68
N LEU A 170 -3.80 -73.36 -54.42
CA LEU A 170 -3.18 -72.06 -54.24
C LEU A 170 -3.46 -71.50 -52.83
N CYS A 171 -2.49 -70.77 -52.29
CA CYS A 171 -2.66 -70.06 -51.03
C CYS A 171 -3.79 -69.04 -51.22
N PRO A 172 -4.87 -69.10 -50.44
CA PRO A 172 -5.98 -68.17 -50.58
C PRO A 172 -5.59 -66.72 -50.21
N HIS A 173 -4.48 -66.54 -49.48
CA HIS A 173 -4.03 -65.23 -49.00
C HIS A 173 -3.26 -64.42 -50.04
N CYS A 174 -2.47 -65.08 -50.89
CA CYS A 174 -1.74 -64.44 -52.00
C CYS A 174 -2.21 -64.93 -53.38
N ASN A 175 -3.21 -65.80 -53.43
CA ASN A 175 -3.75 -66.44 -54.63
C ASN A 175 -2.69 -67.01 -55.58
N GLY A 176 -1.65 -67.64 -55.05
CA GLY A 176 -0.56 -68.20 -55.85
C GLY A 176 0.71 -67.37 -55.93
N SER A 177 0.70 -66.08 -55.58
CA SER A 177 1.86 -65.21 -55.86
C SER A 177 3.03 -65.35 -54.87
N GLY A 178 2.79 -65.88 -53.67
CA GLY A 178 3.80 -66.01 -52.61
C GLY A 178 3.98 -64.76 -51.75
N ASP A 179 3.48 -63.62 -52.21
CA ASP A 179 3.66 -62.30 -51.60
C ASP A 179 2.31 -61.57 -51.47
N VAL A 180 2.20 -60.63 -50.52
CA VAL A 180 1.02 -59.79 -50.34
C VAL A 180 1.37 -58.31 -50.30
N PRO A 181 0.48 -57.40 -50.71
CA PRO A 181 0.75 -55.97 -50.65
C PRO A 181 1.04 -55.51 -49.22
N CYS A 182 2.10 -54.71 -49.06
CA CYS A 182 2.55 -54.24 -47.75
C CYS A 182 1.49 -53.35 -47.07
N GLY A 183 1.04 -53.77 -45.88
CA GLY A 183 0.14 -52.98 -45.03
C GLY A 183 -1.35 -53.03 -45.41
N GLY A 184 -1.79 -54.05 -46.16
CA GLY A 184 -3.20 -54.33 -46.39
C GLY A 184 -3.89 -54.95 -45.15
N LYS A 185 -4.85 -54.25 -44.54
CA LYS A 185 -5.72 -54.85 -43.50
C LYS A 185 -6.85 -55.66 -44.15
N ARG A 186 -7.22 -56.81 -43.55
CA ARG A 186 -8.26 -57.74 -44.04
C ARG A 186 -9.67 -57.14 -44.09
N SER A 187 -10.47 -57.66 -45.02
CA SER A 187 -11.89 -57.97 -44.77
C SER A 187 -12.08 -59.48 -44.98
N LEU A 188 -12.51 -60.19 -43.93
CA LEU A 188 -12.78 -61.64 -43.95
C LEU A 188 -14.19 -61.87 -44.51
N THR A 189 -14.32 -62.52 -45.66
CA THR A 189 -15.60 -63.09 -46.09
C THR A 189 -15.51 -64.61 -46.03
N PHE A 190 -16.13 -65.21 -45.01
CA PHE A 190 -16.37 -66.65 -44.93
C PHE A 190 -17.42 -67.04 -45.98
N ILE A 191 -17.15 -68.04 -46.82
CA ILE A 191 -18.19 -68.78 -47.52
C ILE A 191 -18.19 -70.22 -46.97
N ARG A 192 -19.21 -70.54 -46.17
CA ARG A 192 -19.68 -71.91 -45.93
C ARG A 192 -20.76 -72.22 -46.97
N GLY A 193 -20.68 -73.38 -47.63
CA GLY A 193 -21.72 -73.83 -48.56
C GLY A 193 -23.00 -74.28 -47.83
N GLY A 194 -24.16 -74.13 -48.49
CA GLY A 194 -25.41 -74.80 -48.11
C GLY A 194 -26.74 -74.09 -48.39
N ILE A 195 -27.07 -73.87 -49.67
CA ILE A 195 -28.39 -73.95 -50.34
C ILE A 195 -29.67 -73.25 -49.75
N THR A 196 -30.31 -72.45 -50.62
CA THR A 196 -31.71 -71.95 -50.73
C THR A 196 -32.11 -70.58 -50.17
N GLY A 197 -32.62 -69.74 -51.08
CA GLY A 197 -33.65 -68.72 -50.80
C GLY A 197 -33.21 -67.26 -50.78
N GLN A 198 -33.54 -66.54 -51.87
CA GLN A 198 -33.96 -65.14 -51.94
C GLN A 198 -32.98 -63.98 -51.63
N ILE A 199 -32.66 -63.25 -52.72
CA ILE A 199 -32.59 -61.79 -52.91
C ILE A 199 -32.11 -60.92 -51.72
N GLY A 200 -30.90 -60.35 -51.88
CA GLY A 200 -30.43 -59.22 -51.07
C GLY A 200 -29.09 -58.67 -51.56
N LYS A 201 -29.10 -57.44 -52.09
CA LYS A 201 -27.97 -56.61 -52.54
C LYS A 201 -26.80 -56.57 -51.54
N ALA A 202 -25.57 -56.70 -52.06
CA ALA A 202 -24.59 -55.60 -52.13
C ALA A 202 -23.28 -56.12 -52.75
N LEU A 203 -23.08 -55.85 -54.04
CA LEU A 203 -21.74 -55.85 -54.64
C LEU A 203 -20.95 -54.71 -53.97
N GLY A 204 -20.13 -55.05 -52.98
CA GLY A 204 -19.00 -54.23 -52.56
C GLY A 204 -17.75 -54.80 -53.21
N VAL A 205 -17.33 -54.18 -54.32
CA VAL A 205 -16.00 -54.40 -54.91
C VAL A 205 -14.98 -54.06 -53.83
N VAL A 206 -14.23 -55.05 -53.37
CA VAL A 206 -13.00 -54.82 -52.62
C VAL A 206 -11.87 -54.88 -53.64
N ASP A 207 -11.21 -53.74 -53.82
CA ASP A 207 -10.08 -53.59 -54.73
C ASP A 207 -8.94 -54.55 -54.36
N PHE A 208 -8.93 -55.71 -55.02
CA PHE A 208 -7.74 -56.52 -55.14
C PHE A 208 -6.82 -55.84 -56.15
N CYS A 209 -5.60 -55.48 -55.76
CA CYS A 209 -4.56 -55.17 -56.74
C CYS A 209 -4.10 -56.48 -57.38
N GLY A 210 -4.82 -56.95 -58.39
CA GLY A 210 -4.50 -58.15 -59.18
C GLY A 210 -3.26 -57.98 -60.08
N GLY A 211 -2.20 -57.34 -59.58
CA GLY A 211 -0.97 -57.10 -60.34
C GLY A 211 -1.03 -55.95 -61.36
N SER A 212 -2.06 -55.10 -61.34
CA SER A 212 -2.25 -54.03 -62.35
C SER A 212 -1.48 -52.73 -62.11
N GLY A 213 -0.75 -52.59 -61.00
CA GLY A 213 0.00 -51.36 -60.72
C GLY A 213 -0.86 -50.15 -60.32
N SER A 214 -1.96 -50.34 -59.56
CA SER A 214 -2.81 -49.23 -59.09
C SER A 214 -3.11 -49.29 -57.59
N CYS A 215 -2.08 -49.44 -56.75
CA CYS A 215 -2.24 -49.32 -55.29
C CYS A 215 -2.41 -47.84 -54.90
N SER A 216 -3.42 -47.49 -54.09
CA SER A 216 -3.65 -46.09 -53.68
C SER A 216 -2.51 -45.47 -52.87
N LYS A 217 -1.70 -46.29 -52.17
CA LYS A 217 -0.54 -45.84 -51.38
C LYS A 217 0.76 -45.72 -52.17
N CYS A 218 1.07 -46.67 -53.06
CA CYS A 218 2.31 -46.62 -53.87
C CYS A 218 2.08 -46.22 -55.34
N LYS A 219 0.84 -45.91 -55.73
CA LYS A 219 0.40 -45.60 -57.11
C LYS A 219 0.92 -46.56 -58.16
N GLY A 220 1.11 -47.84 -57.79
CA GLY A 220 1.63 -48.87 -58.69
C GLY A 220 3.12 -49.08 -58.74
N THR A 221 3.90 -48.20 -58.10
CA THR A 221 5.37 -48.23 -58.20
C THR A 221 6.03 -49.26 -57.31
N GLY A 222 5.27 -49.88 -56.40
CA GLY A 222 5.82 -50.72 -55.32
C GLY A 222 6.50 -49.90 -54.22
N LYS A 223 6.87 -48.63 -54.44
CA LYS A 223 7.54 -47.81 -53.45
C LYS A 223 6.54 -46.99 -52.63
N VAL A 224 6.57 -47.16 -51.32
CA VAL A 224 5.91 -46.22 -50.40
C VAL A 224 6.98 -45.31 -49.84
N THR A 225 6.97 -44.06 -50.32
CA THR A 225 7.81 -42.99 -49.81
C THR A 225 7.56 -42.84 -48.31
N CYS A 226 8.60 -42.95 -47.49
CA CYS A 226 8.47 -42.71 -46.06
C CYS A 226 8.00 -41.27 -45.84
N GLY A 227 6.80 -41.08 -45.27
CA GLY A 227 6.21 -39.75 -45.12
C GLY A 227 7.00 -38.80 -44.20
N ASN A 228 7.95 -39.33 -43.41
CA ASN A 228 8.77 -38.54 -42.48
C ASN A 228 10.05 -37.97 -43.12
N CYS A 229 10.60 -38.64 -44.15
CA CYS A 229 11.79 -38.18 -44.89
C CYS A 229 11.53 -37.95 -46.38
N GLU A 230 10.27 -38.11 -46.80
CA GLU A 230 9.83 -38.06 -48.19
C GLU A 230 10.67 -38.96 -49.12
N GLY A 231 11.12 -40.09 -48.60
CA GLY A 231 11.87 -41.10 -49.35
C GLY A 231 13.37 -40.81 -49.54
N THR A 232 13.87 -39.72 -48.97
CA THR A 232 15.31 -39.38 -49.03
C THR A 232 16.16 -40.23 -48.08
N GLY A 233 15.53 -40.92 -47.13
CA GLY A 233 16.23 -41.67 -46.07
C GLY A 233 16.80 -40.80 -44.96
N LYS A 234 16.99 -39.50 -45.21
CA LYS A 234 17.55 -38.53 -44.28
C LYS A 234 16.47 -37.57 -43.80
N VAL A 235 16.59 -37.12 -42.55
CA VAL A 235 15.78 -36.02 -42.03
C VAL A 235 16.70 -34.90 -41.56
N THR A 236 16.21 -33.67 -41.61
CA THR A 236 16.91 -32.52 -41.05
C THR A 236 17.23 -32.79 -39.58
N CYS A 237 18.51 -32.68 -39.20
CA CYS A 237 18.91 -32.84 -37.82
C CYS A 237 18.20 -31.80 -36.96
N LYS A 238 17.52 -32.24 -35.89
CA LYS A 238 16.72 -31.33 -35.03
C LYS A 238 17.60 -30.44 -34.17
N ARG A 239 18.73 -30.95 -33.68
CA ARG A 239 19.67 -30.20 -32.82
C ARG A 239 20.33 -29.05 -33.57
N CYS A 240 20.80 -29.28 -34.79
CA CYS A 240 21.42 -28.23 -35.62
C CYS A 240 20.47 -27.60 -36.64
N GLU A 241 19.20 -27.97 -36.68
CA GLU A 241 18.20 -27.51 -37.64
C GLU A 241 18.67 -27.51 -39.12
N GLY A 242 19.51 -28.48 -39.50
CA GLY A 242 20.04 -28.61 -40.85
C GLY A 242 21.37 -27.90 -41.15
N SER A 243 21.92 -27.10 -40.23
CA SER A 243 23.16 -26.35 -40.47
C SER A 243 24.42 -27.22 -40.51
N GLY A 244 24.40 -28.38 -39.82
CA GLY A 244 25.55 -29.24 -39.59
C GLY A 244 26.40 -28.82 -38.40
N TRP A 245 26.20 -27.62 -37.85
CA TRP A 245 27.03 -27.08 -36.78
C TRP A 245 26.21 -26.30 -35.75
N TYR A 246 26.75 -26.13 -34.56
CA TYR A 246 26.20 -25.24 -33.54
C TYR A 246 27.28 -24.35 -32.97
N GLN A 247 26.85 -23.23 -32.38
CA GLN A 247 27.69 -22.31 -31.63
C GLN A 247 27.26 -22.33 -30.16
N THR A 248 28.22 -22.41 -29.24
CA THR A 248 27.97 -22.25 -27.80
C THR A 248 28.30 -20.83 -27.36
N TYR A 249 27.46 -20.26 -26.49
CA TYR A 249 27.70 -18.94 -25.92
C TYR A 249 27.27 -18.90 -24.46
N MET A 250 27.81 -17.93 -23.72
CA MET A 250 27.35 -17.63 -22.37
C MET A 250 26.35 -16.48 -22.42
N ARG A 251 25.19 -16.72 -21.84
CA ARG A 251 24.13 -15.75 -21.62
C ARG A 251 24.15 -15.35 -20.15
N TYR A 252 24.18 -14.05 -19.89
CA TYR A 252 24.01 -13.53 -18.54
C TYR A 252 22.60 -12.97 -18.39
N GLU A 253 21.91 -13.42 -17.36
CA GLU A 253 20.66 -12.83 -16.88
C GLU A 253 20.96 -12.09 -15.58
N ALA A 254 20.44 -10.88 -15.45
CA ALA A 254 20.72 -10.00 -14.33
C ALA A 254 19.40 -9.61 -13.65
N ASP A 255 19.29 -9.92 -12.36
CA ASP A 255 18.13 -9.63 -11.53
C ASP A 255 18.50 -8.61 -10.46
N VAL A 256 17.71 -7.53 -10.38
CA VAL A 256 17.86 -6.49 -9.35
C VAL A 256 16.83 -6.74 -8.26
N GLU A 257 17.30 -7.00 -7.06
CA GLU A 257 16.46 -7.14 -5.86
C GLU A 257 16.52 -5.87 -5.03
N ASP A 258 15.35 -5.29 -4.74
CA ASP A 258 15.20 -4.09 -3.93
C ASP A 258 14.63 -4.43 -2.55
N HIS A 259 15.33 -4.00 -1.49
CA HIS A 259 14.88 -4.12 -0.11
C HIS A 259 14.83 -2.74 0.55
N ILE A 260 13.63 -2.27 0.91
CA ILE A 260 13.43 -0.96 1.55
C ILE A 260 12.86 -1.15 2.94
N LYS A 261 13.46 -0.50 3.94
CA LYS A 261 12.96 -0.52 5.32
C LYS A 261 13.04 0.85 6.00
N SER A 262 12.03 1.17 6.81
CA SER A 262 11.91 2.40 7.58
C SER A 262 12.03 2.10 9.07
N TYR A 263 12.76 2.94 9.79
CA TYR A 263 12.91 2.91 11.25
C TYR A 263 12.57 4.29 11.80
N SER A 264 11.75 4.32 12.85
CA SER A 264 11.34 5.55 13.50
C SER A 264 11.60 5.51 15.01
N GLY A 265 12.21 6.60 15.46
CA GLY A 265 12.81 6.71 16.77
C GLY A 265 11.88 7.05 17.94
N ASN A 266 10.75 6.35 18.11
CA ASN A 266 9.90 6.48 19.31
C ASN A 266 8.90 5.33 19.35
N SER A 267 8.98 4.43 20.35
CA SER A 267 8.16 3.22 20.37
C SER A 267 6.65 3.48 20.42
N GLU A 268 6.20 4.58 21.01
CA GLU A 268 4.77 4.89 21.12
C GLU A 268 4.22 5.59 19.87
N LEU A 269 5.07 6.32 19.14
CA LEU A 269 4.69 7.15 17.99
C LEU A 269 5.17 6.63 16.63
N SER A 270 5.94 5.54 16.61
CA SER A 270 6.62 5.01 15.42
C SER A 270 5.71 4.90 14.20
N SER A 271 4.55 4.26 14.35
CA SER A 271 3.58 4.07 13.27
C SER A 271 3.01 5.37 12.68
N PHE A 272 3.07 6.48 13.42
CA PHE A 272 2.68 7.81 12.95
C PHE A 272 3.85 8.55 12.34
N ILE A 273 5.04 8.46 12.96
CA ILE A 273 6.29 9.03 12.42
C ILE A 273 6.59 8.44 11.03
N ASP A 274 6.35 7.15 10.82
CA ASP A 274 6.53 6.49 9.52
C ASP A 274 5.63 7.09 8.42
N LYS A 275 4.49 7.67 8.80
CA LYS A 275 3.52 8.32 7.88
C LYS A 275 3.68 9.83 7.83
N ALA A 276 4.47 10.40 8.74
CA ALA A 276 4.68 11.81 8.87
C ALA A 276 5.69 12.30 7.82
N GLU A 277 5.46 13.51 7.34
CA GLU A 277 6.42 14.25 6.53
C GLU A 277 7.38 15.02 7.44
N GLY A 278 8.53 15.40 6.92
CA GLY A 278 9.53 16.13 7.68
C GLY A 278 10.63 16.67 6.77
N LYS A 279 11.66 17.23 7.38
CA LYS A 279 12.80 17.80 6.66
C LYS A 279 13.85 16.73 6.42
N THR A 280 14.15 16.46 5.16
CA THR A 280 15.30 15.64 4.77
C THR A 280 16.59 16.35 5.16
N VAL A 281 17.43 15.66 5.93
CA VAL A 281 18.75 16.14 6.37
C VAL A 281 19.89 15.38 5.72
N TYR A 282 19.59 14.17 5.25
CA TYR A 282 20.52 13.33 4.53
C TYR A 282 19.77 12.56 3.46
N ASP A 283 20.28 12.56 2.23
CA ASP A 283 19.77 11.72 1.14
C ASP A 283 20.93 11.47 0.18
N ASP A 284 21.57 10.31 0.31
CA ASP A 284 22.70 9.95 -0.54
C ASP A 284 22.64 8.45 -0.87
N VAL A 285 23.16 8.11 -2.04
CA VAL A 285 23.28 6.74 -2.54
C VAL A 285 24.75 6.35 -2.49
N TYR A 286 25.01 5.25 -1.81
CA TYR A 286 26.31 4.63 -1.68
C TYR A 286 26.36 3.35 -2.48
N LYS A 287 27.56 3.06 -2.95
CA LYS A 287 27.82 2.03 -3.94
C LYS A 287 29.03 1.26 -3.40
N CYS A 288 28.82 0.01 -2.98
CA CYS A 288 29.89 -0.88 -2.51
C CYS A 288 30.11 -1.98 -3.56
N TRP A 289 31.33 -2.03 -4.12
CA TRP A 289 31.67 -2.90 -5.25
C TRP A 289 33.12 -3.37 -5.10
N LYS A 290 33.37 -4.67 -5.17
CA LYS A 290 34.73 -5.22 -5.17
C LYS A 290 35.02 -5.84 -6.54
N ASN A 291 35.56 -5.07 -7.47
CA ASN A 291 36.34 -5.64 -8.58
C ASN A 291 37.73 -4.97 -8.61
N GLU A 292 38.68 -5.53 -9.38
CA GLU A 292 40.10 -5.15 -9.39
C GLU A 292 40.38 -3.67 -9.76
N LEU A 293 39.35 -2.88 -10.13
CA LEU A 293 39.48 -1.50 -10.59
C LEU A 293 38.57 -0.48 -9.84
N GLU A 294 38.20 -0.70 -8.57
CA GLU A 294 37.40 0.17 -7.63
C GLU A 294 35.95 -0.32 -7.38
N VAL A 295 35.36 -0.28 -6.17
CA VAL A 295 35.04 0.88 -5.31
C VAL A 295 34.94 0.47 -3.84
N ALA A 296 35.82 1.03 -3.01
CA ALA A 296 35.67 1.02 -1.55
C ALA A 296 35.58 2.46 -1.04
N MET A 297 34.39 2.92 -0.68
CA MET A 297 34.27 3.88 0.42
C MET A 297 32.99 3.58 1.20
N ASP A 298 33.16 2.85 2.30
CA ASP A 298 32.26 2.89 3.43
C ASP A 298 32.26 4.32 3.99
N ASN A 299 31.27 5.09 3.54
CA ASN A 299 31.06 6.44 3.99
C ASN A 299 30.08 6.49 5.17
N GLU A 300 29.96 5.41 5.97
CA GLU A 300 29.35 5.49 7.29
C GLU A 300 29.91 6.70 8.04
N ASN A 301 31.23 6.95 7.96
CA ASN A 301 31.88 8.13 8.54
C ASN A 301 31.42 9.48 7.94
N LYS A 302 31.05 9.53 6.66
CA LYS A 302 30.50 10.75 6.02
C LYS A 302 29.03 10.95 6.40
N MET A 303 28.22 9.88 6.35
CA MET A 303 26.84 9.88 6.85
C MET A 303 26.82 10.37 8.30
N ALA A 304 27.66 9.75 9.13
CA ALA A 304 27.94 10.07 10.51
C ALA A 304 28.30 11.53 10.71
N ALA A 305 29.26 12.06 9.95
CA ALA A 305 29.71 13.44 10.10
C ALA A 305 28.61 14.44 9.73
N VAL A 306 27.91 14.24 8.60
CA VAL A 306 26.82 15.11 8.17
C VAL A 306 25.65 15.04 9.15
N CYS A 307 25.26 13.82 9.56
CA CYS A 307 24.18 13.60 10.48
C CYS A 307 24.54 14.09 11.89
N LEU A 308 25.77 13.92 12.38
CA LEU A 308 26.20 14.46 13.67
C LEU A 308 26.12 16.00 13.68
N ALA A 309 26.58 16.65 12.60
CA ALA A 309 26.52 18.10 12.47
C ALA A 309 25.08 18.64 12.44
N GLN A 310 24.11 17.87 11.94
CA GLN A 310 22.72 18.31 11.81
C GLN A 310 21.77 17.80 12.91
N LEU A 311 22.04 16.63 13.49
CA LEU A 311 21.17 15.91 14.43
C LEU A 311 21.64 15.97 15.88
N GLY A 312 22.90 16.30 16.15
CA GLY A 312 23.45 16.29 17.50
C GLY A 312 23.25 14.92 18.19
N ASP A 313 22.64 14.93 19.38
CA ASP A 313 22.39 13.70 20.16
C ASP A 313 21.47 12.69 19.47
N SER A 314 20.54 13.14 18.62
CA SER A 314 19.66 12.25 17.85
C SER A 314 20.44 11.38 16.85
N ASN A 315 21.69 11.74 16.53
CA ASN A 315 22.57 10.93 15.70
C ASN A 315 22.86 9.54 16.31
N LYS A 316 22.78 9.37 17.63
CA LYS A 316 22.94 8.04 18.26
C LYS A 316 21.87 7.06 17.79
N GLN A 317 20.63 7.54 17.62
CA GLN A 317 19.51 6.74 17.16
C GLN A 317 19.65 6.33 15.68
N LEU A 318 20.29 7.16 14.87
CA LEU A 318 20.65 6.81 13.49
C LEU A 318 21.49 5.54 13.44
N TYR A 319 22.57 5.50 14.22
CA TYR A 319 23.46 4.34 14.24
C TYR A 319 22.77 3.08 14.77
N GLU A 320 21.91 3.21 15.77
CA GLU A 320 21.12 2.08 16.26
C GLU A 320 20.19 1.54 15.16
N ASN A 321 19.49 2.42 14.43
CA ASN A 321 18.65 2.03 13.30
C ASN A 321 19.48 1.36 12.19
N TYR A 322 20.63 1.95 11.85
CA TYR A 322 21.56 1.40 10.86
C TYR A 322 22.10 0.02 11.27
N ARG A 323 22.51 -0.15 12.53
CA ARG A 323 23.00 -1.43 13.09
C ARG A 323 21.93 -2.51 13.02
N ILE A 324 20.69 -2.20 13.41
CA ILE A 324 19.55 -3.12 13.31
C ILE A 324 19.35 -3.52 11.85
N TRP A 325 19.26 -2.54 10.94
CA TRP A 325 19.05 -2.81 9.53
C TRP A 325 20.15 -3.67 8.89
N LYS A 326 21.42 -3.34 9.20
CA LYS A 326 22.61 -4.09 8.76
C LYS A 326 22.54 -5.55 9.23
N SER A 327 22.14 -5.77 10.49
CA SER A 327 21.99 -7.12 11.05
C SER A 327 20.85 -7.93 10.44
N GLU A 328 19.73 -7.29 10.09
CA GLU A 328 18.56 -7.95 9.50
C GLU A 328 18.77 -8.36 8.04
N HIS A 329 19.73 -7.74 7.34
CA HIS A 329 20.02 -7.99 5.92
C HIS A 329 21.42 -8.59 5.69
N GLU A 330 22.07 -9.04 6.77
CA GLU A 330 23.40 -9.67 6.81
C GLU A 330 24.44 -8.94 5.94
N ILE A 331 24.42 -7.60 5.97
CA ILE A 331 25.30 -6.80 5.09
C ILE A 331 26.70 -6.76 5.70
N ASP A 332 27.61 -7.49 5.09
CA ASP A 332 29.03 -7.46 5.39
C ASP A 332 29.76 -6.78 4.24
N LEU A 333 29.96 -5.46 4.35
CA LEU A 333 30.59 -4.65 3.30
C LEU A 333 32.02 -5.09 2.97
N ASP A 334 32.71 -5.78 3.89
CA ASP A 334 34.09 -6.22 3.68
C ASP A 334 34.18 -7.57 2.94
N ASN A 335 33.14 -8.40 3.09
CA ASN A 335 33.09 -9.78 2.59
C ASN A 335 32.04 -10.04 1.50
N ASP A 336 31.14 -9.09 1.20
CA ASP A 336 30.17 -9.25 0.11
C ASP A 336 30.87 -9.19 -1.25
N GLU A 337 30.96 -10.35 -1.91
CA GLU A 337 31.47 -10.48 -3.29
C GLU A 337 30.48 -9.95 -4.33
N LYS A 338 29.20 -9.82 -3.95
CA LYS A 338 28.14 -9.29 -4.81
C LYS A 338 28.10 -7.77 -4.73
N PRO A 339 27.78 -7.10 -5.83
CA PRO A 339 27.64 -5.68 -5.76
C PRO A 339 26.33 -5.20 -5.14
N ILE A 340 26.45 -4.18 -4.29
CA ILE A 340 25.34 -3.66 -3.50
C ILE A 340 25.30 -2.13 -3.64
N SER A 341 24.11 -1.61 -3.95
CA SER A 341 23.82 -0.19 -3.75
C SER A 341 23.06 -0.04 -2.44
N PHE A 342 23.52 0.86 -1.59
CA PHE A 342 22.87 1.20 -0.34
C PHE A 342 22.46 2.68 -0.39
N LYS A 343 21.19 2.98 -0.20
CA LYS A 343 20.71 4.36 -0.07
C LYS A 343 20.23 4.59 1.37
N ALA A 344 20.68 5.69 1.97
CA ALA A 344 20.20 6.12 3.27
C ALA A 344 19.54 7.49 3.14
N THR A 345 18.29 7.58 3.58
CA THR A 345 17.55 8.84 3.67
C THR A 345 17.19 9.09 5.12
N GLN A 346 17.61 10.25 5.65
CA GLN A 346 17.33 10.67 7.02
C GLN A 346 16.42 11.89 7.04
N ILE A 347 15.34 11.77 7.81
CA ILE A 347 14.28 12.77 7.88
C ILE A 347 14.07 13.15 9.35
N ILE A 348 14.16 14.43 9.64
CA ILE A 348 13.73 14.99 10.93
C ILE A 348 12.24 15.27 10.86
N VAL A 349 11.49 14.65 11.77
CA VAL A 349 10.05 14.85 11.90
C VAL A 349 9.79 15.71 13.14
N PRO A 350 9.30 16.96 12.99
CA PRO A 350 8.96 17.79 14.14
C PRO A 350 7.78 17.20 14.91
N ILE A 351 7.86 17.24 16.25
CA ILE A 351 6.78 16.80 17.14
C ILE A 351 6.50 17.92 18.14
N THR A 352 5.27 18.42 18.11
CA THR A 352 4.76 19.36 19.11
C THR A 352 3.78 18.62 20.00
N THR A 353 4.15 18.38 21.25
CA THR A 353 3.27 17.81 22.27
C THR A 353 2.72 18.92 23.15
N ILE A 354 1.39 19.05 23.15
CA ILE A 354 0.65 19.97 24.00
C ILE A 354 0.03 19.17 25.13
N LYS A 355 0.52 19.38 26.34
CA LYS A 355 -0.07 18.85 27.56
C LYS A 355 -0.91 19.94 28.19
N TYR A 356 -2.10 19.57 28.66
CA TYR A 356 -2.97 20.49 29.36
C TYR A 356 -3.82 19.75 30.37
N THR A 357 -4.22 20.43 31.43
CA THR A 357 -5.15 19.90 32.43
C THR A 357 -6.53 20.51 32.25
N LEU A 358 -7.58 19.74 32.47
CA LEU A 358 -8.94 20.25 32.56
C LEU A 358 -9.65 19.51 33.70
N GLU A 359 -10.14 20.26 34.69
CA GLU A 359 -10.75 19.69 35.91
C GLU A 359 -9.84 18.66 36.58
N ASP A 360 -8.56 19.00 36.78
CA ASP A 360 -7.51 18.15 37.36
C ASP A 360 -7.18 16.86 36.55
N ILE A 361 -7.72 16.70 35.34
CA ILE A 361 -7.40 15.59 34.45
C ILE A 361 -6.39 16.08 33.41
N GLN A 362 -5.24 15.39 33.31
CA GLN A 362 -4.24 15.68 32.27
C GLN A 362 -4.62 15.04 30.93
N TYR A 363 -4.47 15.83 29.87
CA TYR A 363 -4.65 15.47 28.48
C TYR A 363 -3.37 15.75 27.70
N ASP A 364 -3.08 14.86 26.76
CA ASP A 364 -1.91 14.98 25.89
C ASP A 364 -2.38 14.93 24.43
N LEU A 365 -1.93 15.92 23.66
CA LEU A 365 -2.15 16.03 22.23
C LEU A 365 -0.80 16.21 21.54
N SER A 366 -0.50 15.41 20.52
CA SER A 366 0.72 15.60 19.73
C SER A 366 0.38 15.88 18.27
N VAL A 367 1.09 16.84 17.69
CA VAL A 367 1.07 17.18 16.27
C VAL A 367 2.41 16.73 15.71
N ILE A 368 2.38 15.85 14.71
CA ILE A 368 3.55 15.16 14.17
C ILE A 368 3.74 15.53 12.70
N GLY A 369 4.95 15.95 12.36
CA GLY A 369 5.42 16.10 11.00
C GLY A 369 4.88 17.30 10.25
N ASP A 370 5.37 17.43 9.01
CA ASP A 370 5.07 18.56 8.15
C ASP A 370 3.66 18.53 7.55
N ASN A 371 3.00 17.38 7.64
CA ASN A 371 1.61 17.15 7.31
C ASN A 371 0.67 17.22 8.53
N ASN A 372 1.16 17.66 9.70
CA ASN A 372 0.38 17.93 10.91
C ASN A 372 -0.53 16.77 11.35
N ILE A 373 0.00 15.55 11.38
CA ILE A 373 -0.72 14.38 11.89
C ILE A 373 -1.01 14.59 13.37
N VAL A 374 -2.30 14.71 13.73
CA VAL A 374 -2.73 14.90 15.12
C VAL A 374 -3.07 13.57 15.78
N ILE A 375 -2.52 13.36 16.98
CA ILE A 375 -2.79 12.22 17.85
C ILE A 375 -3.11 12.69 19.28
N TYR A 376 -3.93 11.93 19.99
CA TYR A 376 -4.32 12.27 21.36
C TYR A 376 -4.66 11.02 22.16
N SER A 377 -4.36 11.04 23.45
CA SER A 377 -4.72 9.93 24.36
C SER A 377 -6.21 9.97 24.68
N SER A 378 -6.74 11.17 24.92
CA SER A 378 -8.16 11.45 25.04
C SER A 378 -8.43 12.93 24.76
N ILE A 379 -9.68 13.27 24.41
CA ILE A 379 -10.13 14.66 24.31
C ILE A 379 -11.35 14.82 25.20
N PRO A 380 -11.43 15.92 25.98
CA PRO A 380 -12.59 16.19 26.79
C PRO A 380 -13.81 16.40 25.88
N LYS A 381 -14.85 15.59 26.10
CA LYS A 381 -16.11 15.69 25.34
C LYS A 381 -17.08 16.69 25.96
N VAL A 382 -17.05 16.82 27.28
CA VAL A 382 -17.92 17.70 28.07
C VAL A 382 -17.21 18.03 29.37
N ILE A 383 -17.19 19.30 29.76
CA ILE A 383 -16.76 19.75 31.09
C ILE A 383 -17.75 19.18 32.12
N LYS A 384 -17.29 18.29 33.03
CA LYS A 384 -18.19 17.56 33.94
C LYS A 384 -18.90 18.48 34.93
N SER A 385 -18.27 19.60 35.30
CA SER A 385 -18.86 20.61 36.19
C SER A 385 -20.13 21.26 35.63
N TYR A 386 -20.38 21.13 34.31
CA TYR A 386 -21.63 21.56 33.69
C TYR A 386 -22.58 20.41 33.34
N LYS A 387 -22.55 19.29 34.09
CA LYS A 387 -23.67 18.33 34.07
C LYS A 387 -24.92 19.01 34.64
N VAL A 388 -25.57 19.80 33.80
CA VAL A 388 -26.96 20.22 33.93
C VAL A 388 -27.74 18.94 34.12
N ASN A 389 -28.22 18.71 35.35
CA ASN A 389 -29.00 17.53 35.72
C ASN A 389 -30.08 17.29 34.66
N TRP A 390 -30.40 16.06 34.30
CA TRP A 390 -31.34 15.78 33.20
C TRP A 390 -32.70 16.46 33.43
N LEU A 391 -33.13 16.60 34.69
CA LEU A 391 -34.26 17.44 35.10
C LEU A 391 -34.06 18.90 34.71
N LEU A 392 -32.87 19.46 34.93
CA LEU A 392 -32.48 20.81 34.58
C LEU A 392 -32.37 21.01 33.04
N LYS A 393 -32.08 19.96 32.26
CA LYS A 393 -32.24 19.96 30.78
C LYS A 393 -33.71 20.01 30.36
N ILE A 394 -34.60 19.34 31.10
CA ILE A 394 -36.07 19.41 30.90
C ILE A 394 -36.59 20.78 31.32
N PHE A 395 -36.15 21.34 32.45
CA PHE A 395 -36.46 22.72 32.88
C PHE A 395 -35.87 23.76 31.93
N ASN A 396 -34.74 23.49 31.27
CA ASN A 396 -34.18 24.35 30.23
C ASN A 396 -35.00 24.34 28.93
N LYS A 397 -35.86 23.35 28.72
CA LYS A 397 -36.90 23.36 27.66
C LYS A 397 -38.07 24.28 28.02
N ILE A 398 -38.20 24.67 29.29
CA ILE A 398 -39.31 25.49 29.82
C ILE A 398 -39.02 26.97 29.57
N THR A 399 -39.44 27.36 28.36
CA THR A 399 -39.64 28.68 27.75
C THR A 399 -38.44 29.62 27.71
N TYR A 400 -37.91 29.78 26.51
CA TYR A 400 -37.09 30.91 26.04
C TYR A 400 -37.46 32.25 26.70
N LYS A 401 -38.76 32.52 26.88
CA LYS A 401 -39.31 33.70 27.58
C LYS A 401 -38.86 33.82 29.05
N LYS A 402 -38.76 32.73 29.82
CA LYS A 402 -38.21 32.73 31.18
C LYS A 402 -36.71 33.00 31.19
N ARG A 403 -35.96 32.50 30.20
CA ARG A 403 -34.53 32.81 30.06
C ARG A 403 -34.32 34.28 29.75
N ILE A 404 -34.99 34.82 28.74
CA ILE A 404 -34.97 36.24 28.40
C ILE A 404 -35.29 37.04 29.64
N LYS A 405 -36.42 36.77 30.31
CA LYS A 405 -36.81 37.46 31.54
C LYS A 405 -35.74 37.39 32.63
N THR A 406 -35.11 36.23 32.84
CA THR A 406 -34.04 36.09 33.83
C THR A 406 -32.81 36.90 33.42
N TYR A 407 -32.39 36.83 32.15
CA TYR A 407 -31.31 37.66 31.61
C TYR A 407 -31.63 39.16 31.71
N THR A 408 -32.88 39.58 31.49
CA THR A 408 -33.31 40.97 31.59
C THR A 408 -33.32 41.45 33.04
N ILE A 409 -33.83 40.65 33.98
CA ILE A 409 -33.77 40.95 35.43
C ILE A 409 -32.32 41.06 35.88
N LEU A 410 -31.44 40.19 35.37
CA LEU A 410 -30.02 40.19 35.70
C LEU A 410 -29.26 41.36 35.08
N ALA A 411 -29.54 41.67 33.81
CA ALA A 411 -29.01 42.86 33.16
C ALA A 411 -29.45 44.13 33.90
N ALA A 412 -30.70 44.18 34.34
CA ALA A 412 -31.22 45.28 35.15
C ALA A 412 -30.60 45.35 36.55
N TYR A 413 -30.34 44.19 37.16
CA TYR A 413 -29.57 44.07 38.39
C TYR A 413 -28.16 44.64 38.23
N LEU A 414 -27.49 44.36 37.11
CA LEU A 414 -26.22 44.98 36.77
C LEU A 414 -26.34 46.50 36.58
N CYS A 415 -27.45 46.98 35.99
CA CYS A 415 -27.72 48.42 35.84
C CYS A 415 -27.89 49.14 37.20
N GLY A 416 -28.47 48.45 38.19
CA GLY A 416 -28.91 49.06 39.45
C GLY A 416 -27.78 49.31 40.45
N ILE A 417 -26.60 48.73 40.23
CA ILE A 417 -25.43 48.81 41.12
C ILE A 417 -24.54 50.03 40.78
N GLY A 418 -24.66 50.58 39.55
CA GLY A 418 -23.89 51.74 39.11
C GLY A 418 -24.23 52.17 37.67
N ASN A 419 -23.81 53.36 37.28
CA ASN A 419 -23.92 53.80 35.88
C ASN A 419 -23.08 52.87 35.00
N PHE A 420 -23.72 52.22 34.03
CA PHE A 420 -23.00 51.35 33.10
C PHE A 420 -21.86 52.09 32.42
N ASN A 421 -20.71 51.45 32.38
CA ASN A 421 -19.66 51.87 31.49
C ASN A 421 -20.07 51.58 30.02
N LEU A 422 -19.29 52.12 29.08
CA LEU A 422 -19.55 51.95 27.65
C LEU A 422 -19.51 50.47 27.20
N LYS A 423 -18.65 49.64 27.81
CA LYS A 423 -18.45 48.23 27.44
C LYS A 423 -19.65 47.36 27.84
N GLU A 424 -20.18 47.56 29.04
CA GLU A 424 -21.37 46.86 29.54
C GLU A 424 -22.60 47.18 28.68
N ASN A 425 -22.77 48.46 28.31
CA ASN A 425 -23.84 48.90 27.42
C ASN A 425 -23.74 48.27 26.02
N ILE A 426 -22.53 48.18 25.45
CA ILE A 426 -22.31 47.51 24.16
C ILE A 426 -22.68 46.02 24.26
N PHE A 427 -22.27 45.36 25.34
CA PHE A 427 -22.56 43.94 25.55
C PHE A 427 -24.07 43.67 25.69
N LEU A 428 -24.79 44.46 26.49
CA LEU A 428 -26.24 44.32 26.65
C LEU A 428 -27.02 44.50 25.35
N LYS A 429 -26.50 45.31 24.42
CA LYS A 429 -27.08 45.48 23.08
C LYS A 429 -26.91 44.25 22.19
N GLN A 430 -25.90 43.42 22.43
CA GLN A 430 -25.65 42.22 21.64
C GLN A 430 -26.48 41.01 22.10
N VAL A 431 -26.94 40.99 23.36
CA VAL A 431 -27.74 39.89 23.92
C VAL A 431 -28.97 39.54 23.04
N PRO A 432 -29.81 40.50 22.59
CA PRO A 432 -30.91 40.22 21.66
C PRO A 432 -30.48 39.60 20.34
N VAL A 433 -29.39 40.11 19.76
CA VAL A 433 -28.86 39.68 18.46
C VAL A 433 -28.38 38.24 18.52
N CYS A 434 -27.60 37.90 19.54
CA CYS A 434 -27.04 36.57 19.69
C CYS A 434 -28.11 35.52 20.08
N LEU A 435 -29.14 35.93 20.84
CA LEU A 435 -30.32 35.11 21.11
C LEU A 435 -31.17 34.88 19.85
N LYS A 436 -30.96 35.68 18.79
CA LYS A 436 -31.82 35.75 17.60
C LYS A 436 -33.26 36.09 17.96
N LEU A 437 -33.44 37.07 18.86
CA LEU A 437 -34.75 37.61 19.17
C LEU A 437 -35.38 38.20 17.91
N SER A 438 -36.69 38.01 17.73
CA SER A 438 -37.44 38.80 16.76
C SER A 438 -37.42 40.28 17.14
N ILE A 439 -37.82 41.15 16.23
CA ILE A 439 -37.93 42.61 16.50
C ILE A 439 -38.82 42.85 17.74
N GLU A 440 -40.02 42.25 17.76
CA GLU A 440 -40.96 42.33 18.88
C GLU A 440 -40.37 41.81 20.20
N GLN A 441 -39.61 40.71 20.16
CA GLN A 441 -38.96 40.16 21.36
C GLN A 441 -37.82 41.06 21.84
N THR A 442 -37.12 41.72 20.93
CA THR A 442 -36.05 42.68 21.24
C THR A 442 -36.64 43.93 21.91
N GLU A 443 -37.75 44.46 21.39
CA GLU A 443 -38.47 45.58 22.02
C GLU A 443 -38.97 45.22 23.42
N ASN A 444 -39.58 44.04 23.57
CA ASN A 444 -40.01 43.53 24.88
C ASN A 444 -38.84 43.39 25.85
N TYR A 445 -37.68 42.90 25.39
CA TYR A 445 -36.47 42.81 26.20
C TYR A 445 -36.04 44.19 26.72
N TRP A 446 -36.01 45.21 25.86
CA TRP A 446 -35.63 46.57 26.26
C TRP A 446 -36.64 47.22 27.19
N GLN A 447 -37.95 47.03 26.95
CA GLN A 447 -39.00 47.54 27.83
C GLN A 447 -38.93 46.90 29.22
N GLU A 448 -38.73 45.58 29.30
CA GLU A 448 -38.53 44.90 30.58
C GLU A 448 -37.25 45.36 31.27
N LEU A 449 -36.15 45.58 30.52
CA LEU A 449 -34.89 46.06 31.08
C LEU A 449 -35.08 47.43 31.74
N GLU A 450 -35.71 48.37 31.04
CA GLU A 450 -35.97 49.72 31.55
C GLU A 450 -36.90 49.71 32.77
N ARG A 451 -37.89 48.82 32.78
CA ARG A 451 -38.75 48.62 33.95
C ARG A 451 -37.96 48.14 35.16
N TYR A 452 -37.08 47.16 34.98
CA TYR A 452 -36.31 46.58 36.07
C TYR A 452 -35.18 47.51 36.55
N LYS A 453 -34.62 48.37 35.70
CA LYS A 453 -33.62 49.40 36.11
C LYS A 453 -34.10 50.28 37.25
N ASN A 454 -35.40 50.53 37.31
CA ASN A 454 -36.02 51.39 38.31
C ASN A 454 -36.39 50.63 39.61
N MET A 455 -36.06 49.34 39.72
CA MET A 455 -36.33 48.53 40.91
C MET A 455 -35.11 48.49 41.84
N SER A 456 -35.35 48.46 43.15
CA SER A 456 -34.29 48.28 44.14
C SER A 456 -33.67 46.87 44.08
N GLY A 457 -32.44 46.74 44.59
CA GLY A 457 -31.73 45.46 44.65
C GLY A 457 -32.52 44.33 45.32
N GLU A 458 -33.24 44.63 46.40
CA GLU A 458 -34.09 43.67 47.11
C GLU A 458 -35.34 43.26 46.32
N GLU A 459 -35.90 44.17 45.53
CA GLU A 459 -37.03 43.85 44.65
C GLU A 459 -36.60 42.98 43.46
N LEU A 460 -35.43 43.26 42.89
CA LEU A 460 -34.83 42.43 41.84
C LEU A 460 -34.49 41.03 42.36
N LYS A 461 -33.93 40.93 43.57
CA LYS A 461 -33.65 39.68 44.27
C LYS A 461 -34.90 38.81 44.43
N LYS A 462 -36.06 39.40 44.75
CA LYS A 462 -37.35 38.69 44.83
C LYS A 462 -37.86 38.19 43.47
N LYS A 463 -37.43 38.81 42.37
CA LYS A 463 -37.80 38.41 41.00
C LYS A 463 -36.89 37.33 40.44
N LEU A 464 -35.72 37.11 41.03
CA LEU A 464 -34.82 36.04 40.63
C LEU A 464 -35.42 34.66 40.92
N PRO A 465 -35.20 33.67 40.02
CA PRO A 465 -35.61 32.31 40.28
C PRO A 465 -34.87 31.77 41.52
N LYS A 466 -35.59 31.08 42.41
CA LYS A 466 -35.03 30.44 43.63
C LYS A 466 -33.88 29.44 43.35
N LYS A 467 -33.73 29.01 42.10
CA LYS A 467 -32.62 28.16 41.63
C LYS A 467 -32.07 28.75 40.33
N THR A 468 -30.98 29.49 40.46
CA THR A 468 -30.25 30.05 39.32
C THR A 468 -29.20 29.02 38.85
N SER A 469 -28.95 28.93 37.54
CA SER A 469 -27.92 28.01 37.05
C SER A 469 -26.52 28.59 37.31
N PRO A 470 -25.52 27.75 37.68
CA PRO A 470 -24.13 28.20 37.82
C PRO A 470 -23.58 28.86 36.55
N LYS A 471 -24.00 28.40 35.37
CA LYS A 471 -23.68 29.03 34.07
C LYS A 471 -24.12 30.48 34.02
N LEU A 472 -25.35 30.77 34.44
CA LEU A 472 -25.90 32.11 34.42
C LEU A 472 -25.16 33.03 35.39
N ILE A 473 -24.75 32.49 36.54
CA ILE A 473 -23.97 33.22 37.54
C ILE A 473 -22.56 33.54 37.06
N THR A 474 -21.90 32.59 36.42
CA THR A 474 -20.59 32.81 35.79
C THR A 474 -20.69 33.87 34.69
N PHE A 475 -21.75 33.81 33.87
CA PHE A 475 -22.02 34.81 32.85
C PHE A 475 -22.21 36.22 33.44
N ILE A 476 -22.96 36.36 34.52
CA ILE A 476 -23.16 37.66 35.19
C ILE A 476 -21.83 38.20 35.72
N TRP A 477 -21.06 37.37 36.44
CA TRP A 477 -19.76 37.81 36.95
C TRP A 477 -18.84 38.28 35.83
N GLN A 478 -18.89 37.59 34.69
CA GLN A 478 -18.08 37.96 33.55
C GLN A 478 -18.47 39.33 32.96
N ILE A 479 -19.75 39.67 32.94
CA ILE A 479 -20.19 41.00 32.52
C ILE A 479 -19.68 42.05 33.51
N ILE A 480 -19.81 41.79 34.81
CA ILE A 480 -19.29 42.67 35.87
C ILE A 480 -17.78 42.88 35.73
N ALA A 481 -17.06 41.82 35.38
CA ALA A 481 -15.60 41.84 35.28
C ALA A 481 -15.09 42.38 33.93
N ILE A 482 -15.95 42.76 32.97
CA ILE A 482 -15.53 43.04 31.58
C ILE A 482 -14.65 44.29 31.45
N ASP A 483 -14.73 45.20 32.40
CA ASP A 483 -13.92 46.42 32.47
C ASP A 483 -12.72 46.30 33.41
N ASN A 484 -12.56 45.16 34.10
CA ASN A 484 -11.59 44.90 35.15
C ASN A 484 -11.69 45.85 36.37
N ASP A 485 -12.82 46.55 36.58
CA ASP A 485 -13.02 47.49 37.68
C ASP A 485 -14.18 47.06 38.59
N ILE A 486 -13.96 45.96 39.32
CA ILE A 486 -14.97 45.41 40.22
C ILE A 486 -14.87 46.11 41.58
N SER A 487 -15.81 47.02 41.85
CA SER A 487 -15.90 47.63 43.18
C SER A 487 -16.23 46.59 44.26
N VAL A 488 -15.73 46.79 45.49
CA VAL A 488 -16.05 45.95 46.66
C VAL A 488 -17.56 45.83 46.88
N ASN A 489 -18.30 46.90 46.58
CA ASN A 489 -19.77 46.92 46.69
C ASN A 489 -20.40 46.01 45.63
N THR A 490 -19.91 46.05 44.39
CA THR A 490 -20.38 45.19 43.29
C THR A 490 -20.12 43.72 43.60
N GLU A 491 -18.93 43.40 44.10
CA GLU A 491 -18.55 42.04 44.50
C GLU A 491 -19.40 41.51 45.67
N THR A 492 -19.48 42.27 46.77
CA THR A 492 -20.26 41.90 47.96
C THR A 492 -21.73 41.66 47.60
N PHE A 493 -22.26 42.51 46.72
CA PHE A 493 -23.65 42.42 46.31
C PHE A 493 -23.90 41.22 45.39
N PHE A 494 -22.99 40.93 44.45
CA PHE A 494 -23.02 39.71 43.64
C PHE A 494 -23.00 38.45 44.52
N ASP A 495 -22.10 38.38 45.50
CA ASP A 495 -22.00 37.24 46.42
C ASP A 495 -23.31 37.03 47.18
N SER A 496 -23.93 38.12 47.65
CA SER A 496 -25.24 38.05 48.31
C SER A 496 -26.34 37.47 47.40
N MET A 497 -26.31 37.79 46.10
CA MET A 497 -27.28 37.31 45.12
C MET A 497 -27.06 35.84 44.79
N VAL A 498 -25.81 35.41 44.66
CA VAL A 498 -25.47 34.01 44.40
C VAL A 498 -25.84 33.13 45.59
N LEU A 499 -25.55 33.58 46.81
CA LEU A 499 -25.95 32.90 48.04
C LEU A 499 -27.48 32.80 48.14
N ALA A 500 -28.21 33.86 47.79
CA ALA A 500 -29.68 33.84 47.75
C ALA A 500 -30.26 32.88 46.69
N SER A 501 -29.46 32.52 45.68
CA SER A 501 -29.80 31.52 44.66
C SER A 501 -29.50 30.07 45.10
N GLY A 502 -29.00 29.88 46.33
CA GLY A 502 -28.72 28.57 46.93
C GLY A 502 -27.39 27.94 46.52
N ILE A 503 -26.44 28.73 46.04
CA ILE A 503 -25.08 28.27 45.66
C ILE A 503 -24.12 28.57 46.80
N SER A 504 -23.21 27.64 47.09
CA SER A 504 -22.25 27.79 48.20
C SER A 504 -21.17 28.82 47.88
N THR A 505 -20.58 29.45 48.91
CA THR A 505 -19.43 30.35 48.76
C THR A 505 -18.26 29.70 48.01
N SER A 506 -17.97 28.42 48.31
CA SER A 506 -16.90 27.68 47.63
C SER A 506 -17.15 27.48 46.13
N GLU A 507 -18.41 27.42 45.71
CA GLU A 507 -18.80 27.36 44.31
C GLU A 507 -18.74 28.75 43.67
N VAL A 508 -19.12 29.81 44.39
CA VAL A 508 -18.99 31.20 43.92
C VAL A 508 -17.56 31.49 43.48
N ASP A 509 -16.55 31.19 44.31
CA ASP A 509 -15.15 31.45 43.99
C ASP A 509 -14.68 30.68 42.74
N LYS A 510 -15.16 29.45 42.57
CA LYS A 510 -14.89 28.67 41.35
C LYS A 510 -15.50 29.32 40.11
N LEU A 511 -16.74 29.82 40.22
CA LEU A 511 -17.42 30.51 39.11
C LEU A 511 -16.75 31.85 38.78
N LYS A 512 -16.33 32.63 39.79
CA LYS A 512 -15.56 33.88 39.60
C LYS A 512 -14.24 33.61 38.86
N LYS A 513 -13.49 32.58 39.29
CA LYS A 513 -12.25 32.16 38.61
C LYS A 513 -12.49 31.71 37.17
N MET A 514 -13.58 31.00 36.91
CA MET A 514 -13.96 30.63 35.54
C MET A 514 -14.28 31.86 34.68
N ALA A 515 -15.06 32.80 35.21
CA ALA A 515 -15.46 34.01 34.49
C ALA A 515 -14.28 34.89 34.07
N ILE A 516 -13.21 34.98 34.87
CA ILE A 516 -11.96 35.65 34.48
C ILE A 516 -11.35 35.00 33.23
N LYS A 517 -11.37 33.67 33.12
CA LYS A 517 -10.83 32.95 31.94
C LYS A 517 -11.63 33.25 30.67
N PHE A 518 -12.93 33.44 30.81
CA PHE A 518 -13.80 33.75 29.69
C PHE A 518 -13.66 35.20 29.19
N SER A 519 -13.04 36.11 29.95
CA SER A 519 -12.81 37.52 29.53
C SER A 519 -12.04 37.64 28.21
N LEU A 520 -11.31 36.60 27.82
CA LEU A 520 -10.60 36.47 26.54
C LEU A 520 -11.51 36.17 25.35
N LEU A 521 -12.77 35.79 25.58
CA LEU A 521 -13.74 35.54 24.51
C LEU A 521 -14.26 36.86 23.96
N SER A 522 -14.38 36.96 22.64
CA SER A 522 -15.20 38.00 22.02
C SER A 522 -16.64 37.92 22.53
N ASN A 523 -17.34 39.05 22.59
CA ASN A 523 -18.73 39.07 23.04
C ASN A 523 -19.61 38.04 22.31
N ASP A 524 -19.36 37.83 21.01
CA ASP A 524 -20.10 36.90 20.19
C ASP A 524 -19.84 35.42 20.56
N GLN A 525 -18.60 35.08 20.96
CA GLN A 525 -18.23 33.75 21.48
C GLN A 525 -18.80 33.55 22.88
N LEU A 526 -18.67 34.55 23.75
CA LEU A 526 -19.17 34.56 25.11
C LEU A 526 -20.68 34.27 25.11
N VAL A 527 -21.44 35.01 24.29
CA VAL A 527 -22.87 34.78 24.21
C VAL A 527 -23.20 33.39 23.63
N LYS A 528 -22.47 32.90 22.62
CA LYS A 528 -22.67 31.54 22.09
C LYS A 528 -22.43 30.45 23.13
N GLU A 529 -21.43 30.59 24.01
CA GLU A 529 -21.07 29.58 25.01
C GLU A 529 -22.06 29.50 26.19
N TYR A 530 -22.60 30.64 26.62
CA TYR A 530 -23.51 30.68 27.78
C TYR A 530 -24.98 30.51 27.42
N ILE A 531 -25.38 30.93 26.22
CA ILE A 531 -26.79 30.98 25.83
C ILE A 531 -27.26 29.74 25.05
N LYS A 532 -26.39 29.12 24.22
CA LYS A 532 -26.71 27.84 23.56
C LYS A 532 -26.56 26.66 24.52
#